data_AF-A0A2I1G896-F1
#
_entry.id   AF-A0A2I1G896-F1
#
_cell.length_a   1.000
_cell.length_b   1.000
_cell.length_c   1.000
_cell.angle_alpha   90.00
_cell.angle_beta   90.00
_cell.angle_gamma   90.00
#
_symmetry.space_group_name_H-M   'P 1'
#
loop_
_entity.id
_entity.type
_entity.pdbx_description
1 polymer ?
#
loop_
_entity_poly.entity_id
_entity_poly.type
_entity_poly.pdbx_seq_one_letter_code
_entity_poly.pdbx_strand_id
1 'polypeptide(L)'
;MISYIDPKLLEDYTYKYNDKSDIYSLGVLMWELSSGYPPFINNENENLLRIHLIGGRREEPIPDTPDEYLKLYKLCWDSEPEMRPTISKVFTKLGKMLGIQDDANDDNDNDDNNDIQDSNNEQKNDNNTVYNVHNDCDDLFIPSDDDDQ
;
A
#
# COMPACT_ATOMS: atom_id res chain seq x y z
N MET A 1 -6.43 -15.89 -0.71
CA MET A 1 -5.55 -16.26 0.43
C MET A 1 -4.23 -15.52 0.40
N ILE A 2 -3.55 -15.42 -0.75
CA ILE A 2 -2.30 -14.67 -0.88
C ILE A 2 -2.38 -13.20 -0.41
N SER A 3 -3.56 -12.57 -0.46
CA SER A 3 -3.87 -11.23 0.07
C SER A 3 -3.44 -10.98 1.52
N TYR A 4 -3.42 -12.01 2.36
CA TYR A 4 -3.05 -11.89 3.79
C TYR A 4 -1.58 -12.26 4.05
N ILE A 5 -0.86 -12.79 3.06
CA ILE A 5 0.53 -13.20 3.23
C ILE A 5 1.43 -11.96 3.14
N ASP A 6 2.32 -11.83 4.11
CA ASP A 6 3.33 -10.77 4.18
C ASP A 6 4.06 -10.59 2.83
N PRO A 7 4.02 -9.40 2.20
CA PRO A 7 4.71 -9.14 0.95
C PRO A 7 6.20 -9.44 1.01
N LYS A 8 6.82 -9.38 2.20
CA LYS A 8 8.24 -9.74 2.38
C LYS A 8 8.49 -11.25 2.26
N LEU A 9 7.56 -12.09 2.74
CA LEU A 9 7.57 -13.54 2.49
C LEU A 9 7.30 -13.87 1.02
N LEU A 10 6.50 -13.04 0.34
CA LEU A 10 6.24 -13.18 -1.08
C LEU A 10 7.41 -12.73 -1.94
N GLU A 11 8.21 -11.77 -1.50
CA GLU A 11 9.38 -11.23 -2.20
C GLU A 11 10.62 -12.13 -2.02
N ASP A 12 10.99 -12.42 -0.77
CA ASP A 12 12.25 -13.05 -0.40
C ASP A 12 12.02 -14.38 0.34
N TYR A 13 12.35 -15.49 -0.32
CA TYR A 13 12.24 -16.84 0.26
C TYR A 13 13.22 -17.11 1.42
N THR A 14 14.18 -16.23 1.69
CA THR A 14 15.08 -16.30 2.85
C THR A 14 14.52 -15.55 4.06
N TYR A 15 13.56 -14.64 3.85
CA TYR A 15 12.83 -13.97 4.93
C TYR A 15 12.04 -15.00 5.74
N LYS A 16 12.17 -14.94 7.06
CA LYS A 16 11.47 -15.84 7.97
C LYS A 16 10.23 -15.17 8.51
N TYR A 17 9.11 -15.88 8.41
CA TYR A 17 7.86 -15.53 9.08
C TYR A 17 8.11 -15.26 10.56
N ASN A 18 7.50 -14.19 11.06
CA ASN A 18 7.63 -13.69 12.42
C ASN A 18 6.39 -12.84 12.76
N ASP A 19 6.33 -12.32 13.98
CA ASP A 19 5.22 -11.52 14.50
C ASP A 19 4.81 -10.35 13.57
N LYS A 20 5.73 -9.72 12.83
CA LYS A 20 5.41 -8.65 11.87
C LYS A 20 4.59 -9.15 10.68
N SER A 21 4.71 -10.42 10.30
CA SER A 21 3.89 -11.07 9.27
C SER A 21 2.46 -11.35 9.77
N ASP A 22 2.28 -11.63 11.06
CA ASP A 22 0.95 -11.69 11.67
C ASP A 22 0.30 -10.31 11.73
N ILE A 23 1.06 -9.26 12.06
CA ILE A 23 0.56 -7.88 12.05
C ILE A 23 0.12 -7.45 10.64
N TYR A 24 0.85 -7.85 9.59
CA TYR A 24 0.38 -7.65 8.21
C TYR A 24 -0.97 -8.33 7.95
N SER A 25 -1.08 -9.61 8.30
CA SER A 25 -2.30 -10.40 8.15
C SER A 25 -3.48 -9.75 8.90
N LEU A 26 -3.22 -9.23 10.10
CA LEU A 26 -4.18 -8.52 10.93
C LEU A 26 -4.62 -7.19 10.30
N GLY A 27 -3.71 -6.42 9.67
CA GLY A 27 -4.07 -5.20 8.95
C GLY A 27 -5.02 -5.47 7.78
N VAL A 28 -4.78 -6.55 7.02
CA VAL A 28 -5.68 -6.99 5.94
C VAL A 28 -7.04 -7.44 6.48
N LEU A 29 -7.08 -8.18 7.60
CA LEU A 29 -8.33 -8.56 8.29
C LEU A 29 -9.10 -7.34 8.82
N MET A 30 -8.41 -6.33 9.36
CA MET A 30 -9.05 -5.10 9.82
C MET A 30 -9.71 -4.33 8.67
N TRP A 31 -9.07 -4.27 7.50
CA TRP A 31 -9.70 -3.72 6.30
C TRP A 31 -10.89 -4.56 5.83
N GLU A 32 -10.81 -5.89 5.86
CA GLU A 32 -11.93 -6.78 5.49
C GLU A 32 -13.14 -6.60 6.42
N LEU A 33 -12.92 -6.38 7.72
CA LEU A 33 -13.97 -6.05 8.68
C LEU A 33 -14.59 -4.67 8.43
N SER A 34 -13.80 -3.72 7.94
CA SER A 34 -14.22 -2.36 7.56
C SER A 34 -15.00 -2.35 6.24
N SER A 35 -14.59 -3.16 5.25
CA SER A 35 -15.21 -3.23 3.93
C SER A 35 -16.43 -4.15 3.88
N GLY A 36 -16.43 -5.23 4.68
CA GLY A 36 -17.39 -6.33 4.57
C GLY A 36 -17.14 -7.28 3.39
N TYR A 37 -16.00 -7.15 2.70
CA TYR A 37 -15.67 -7.91 1.48
C TYR A 37 -14.26 -8.55 1.55
N PRO A 38 -14.09 -9.75 0.98
CA PRO A 38 -12.76 -10.36 0.86
C PRO A 38 -11.75 -9.47 0.10
N PRO A 39 -10.49 -9.37 0.57
CA PRO A 39 -9.47 -8.54 -0.04
C PRO A 39 -9.05 -9.06 -1.41
N PHE A 40 -9.05 -8.15 -2.38
CA PHE A 40 -8.76 -8.33 -3.80
C PHE A 40 -9.76 -9.24 -4.53
N ILE A 41 -11.05 -9.17 -4.17
CA ILE A 41 -12.14 -10.01 -4.72
C ILE A 41 -12.19 -10.11 -6.26
N ASN A 42 -11.78 -9.04 -6.97
CA ASN A 42 -11.80 -8.97 -8.43
C ASN A 42 -10.49 -9.42 -9.13
N ASN A 43 -9.48 -9.88 -8.39
CA ASN A 43 -8.20 -10.30 -8.97
C ASN A 43 -8.19 -11.82 -9.28
N GLU A 44 -8.40 -12.17 -10.55
CA GLU A 44 -8.51 -13.57 -11.00
C GLU A 44 -7.18 -14.35 -11.04
N ASN A 45 -6.02 -13.69 -10.92
CA ASN A 45 -4.70 -14.30 -11.07
C ASN A 45 -3.79 -14.06 -9.86
N GLU A 46 -3.48 -15.13 -9.12
CA GLU A 46 -2.66 -15.08 -7.90
C GLU A 46 -1.21 -14.62 -8.15
N ASN A 47 -0.61 -14.93 -9.31
CA ASN A 47 0.75 -14.49 -9.64
C ASN A 47 0.79 -12.98 -9.90
N LEU A 48 -0.23 -12.45 -10.57
CA LEU A 48 -0.35 -11.00 -10.80
C LEU A 48 -0.61 -10.26 -9.47
N LEU A 49 -1.49 -10.80 -8.62
CA LEU A 49 -1.72 -10.28 -7.27
C LEU A 49 -0.43 -10.32 -6.42
N ARG A 50 0.36 -11.39 -6.47
CA ARG A 50 1.68 -11.46 -5.80
C ARG A 50 2.59 -10.30 -6.21
N ILE A 51 2.74 -10.07 -7.52
CA ILE A 51 3.58 -8.98 -8.04
C ILE A 51 3.06 -7.62 -7.56
N HIS A 52 1.75 -7.41 -7.55
CA HIS A 52 1.16 -6.17 -7.05
C HIS A 52 1.36 -5.96 -5.55
N LEU A 53 1.22 -7.00 -4.72
CA LEU A 53 1.40 -6.92 -3.26
C LEU A 53 2.86 -6.56 -2.89
N ILE A 54 3.83 -7.20 -3.56
CA ILE A 54 5.26 -6.89 -3.45
C ILE A 54 5.51 -5.45 -3.92
N GLY A 55 4.90 -5.03 -5.03
CA GLY A 55 4.94 -3.66 -5.54
C GLY A 55 4.17 -2.61 -4.71
N GLY A 56 3.77 -2.94 -3.47
CA GLY A 56 3.14 -2.00 -2.55
C GLY A 56 1.65 -1.73 -2.77
N ARG A 57 0.98 -2.38 -3.74
CA ARG A 57 -0.48 -2.24 -3.91
C ARG A 57 -1.18 -2.69 -2.62
N ARG A 58 -2.14 -1.89 -2.17
CA ARG A 58 -3.08 -2.20 -1.09
C ARG A 58 -4.50 -2.00 -1.60
N GLU A 59 -5.47 -2.30 -0.77
CA GLU A 59 -6.87 -1.95 -1.03
C GLU A 59 -7.12 -0.47 -0.75
N GLU A 60 -8.16 0.06 -1.39
CA GLU A 60 -8.57 1.45 -1.19
C GLU A 60 -9.21 1.65 0.21
N PRO A 61 -9.03 2.84 0.82
CA PRO A 61 -9.75 3.20 2.05
C PRO A 61 -11.27 3.12 1.88
N ILE A 62 -11.93 2.47 2.83
CA ILE A 62 -13.39 2.37 2.83
C ILE A 62 -13.99 3.67 3.41
N PRO A 63 -14.92 4.35 2.69
CA PRO A 63 -15.64 5.51 3.21
C PRO A 63 -16.29 5.24 4.57
N ASP A 64 -16.48 6.30 5.35
CA ASP A 64 -17.06 6.28 6.71
C ASP A 64 -16.32 5.42 7.75
N THR A 65 -15.17 4.84 7.41
CA THR A 65 -14.27 4.21 8.39
C THR A 65 -13.63 5.27 9.29
N PRO A 66 -13.64 5.10 10.64
CA PRO A 66 -13.01 6.04 11.56
C PRO A 66 -11.52 6.25 11.25
N ASP A 67 -11.07 7.51 11.20
CA ASP A 67 -9.70 7.89 10.81
C ASP A 67 -8.61 7.16 11.60
N GLU A 68 -8.81 6.96 12.91
CA GLU A 68 -7.83 6.27 13.76
C GLU A 68 -7.73 4.78 13.41
N TYR A 69 -8.84 4.14 13.04
CA TYR A 69 -8.88 2.73 12.62
C TYR A 69 -8.25 2.57 11.23
N LEU A 70 -8.55 3.49 10.31
CA LEU A 70 -7.91 3.60 8.99
C LEU A 70 -6.39 3.76 9.10
N LYS A 71 -5.92 4.68 9.94
CA LYS A 71 -4.48 4.85 10.22
C LYS A 71 -3.88 3.59 10.83
N LEU A 72 -4.58 2.93 11.75
CA LEU A 72 -4.07 1.73 12.41
C LEU A 72 -3.90 0.56 11.44
N TYR A 73 -4.91 0.18 10.64
CA TYR A 73 -4.72 -0.92 9.69
C TYR A 73 -3.71 -0.59 8.60
N LYS A 74 -3.59 0.70 8.21
CA LYS A 74 -2.55 1.15 7.28
C LYS A 74 -1.14 0.94 7.82
N LEU A 75 -0.91 1.20 9.11
CA LEU A 75 0.36 0.87 9.78
C LEU A 75 0.57 -0.64 9.91
N CYS A 76 -0.49 -1.41 10.19
CA CYS A 76 -0.39 -2.86 10.30
C CYS A 76 0.05 -3.55 9.00
N TRP A 77 -0.45 -3.12 7.83
CA TRP A 77 -0.13 -3.74 6.54
C TRP A 77 0.99 -3.05 5.75
N ASP A 78 1.84 -2.27 6.42
CA ASP A 78 2.95 -1.57 5.76
C ASP A 78 3.86 -2.54 4.98
N SER A 79 4.44 -2.07 3.88
CA SER A 79 5.37 -2.88 3.07
C SER A 79 6.64 -3.22 3.85
N GLU A 80 7.13 -2.32 4.70
CA GLU A 80 8.32 -2.53 5.52
C GLU A 80 7.93 -3.14 6.88
N PRO A 81 8.34 -4.39 7.19
CA PRO A 81 7.96 -5.07 8.44
C PRO A 81 8.32 -4.29 9.71
N GLU A 82 9.40 -3.49 9.70
CA GLU A 82 9.80 -2.71 10.87
C GLU A 82 8.86 -1.56 11.20
N MET A 83 8.21 -0.96 10.20
CA MET A 83 7.21 0.12 10.40
C MET A 83 5.91 -0.38 11.04
N ARG A 84 5.64 -1.69 10.97
CA ARG A 84 4.42 -2.29 11.53
C ARG A 84 4.45 -2.28 13.07
N PRO A 85 3.35 -1.90 13.74
CA PRO A 85 3.28 -1.87 15.21
C PRO A 85 3.44 -3.26 15.83
N THR A 86 3.75 -3.33 17.12
CA THR A 86 3.63 -4.58 17.89
C THR A 86 2.17 -4.88 18.19
N ILE A 87 1.82 -6.15 18.46
CA ILE A 87 0.45 -6.53 18.82
C ILE A 87 -0.06 -5.79 20.07
N SER A 88 0.83 -5.45 21.00
CA SER A 88 0.52 -4.61 22.17
C SER A 88 0.05 -3.21 21.74
N LYS A 89 0.81 -2.52 20.85
CA LYS A 89 0.42 -1.20 20.34
C LYS A 89 -0.90 -1.23 19.54
N VAL A 90 -1.16 -2.31 18.79
CA VAL A 90 -2.45 -2.50 18.10
C VAL A 90 -3.58 -2.67 19.11
N PHE A 91 -3.42 -3.53 20.12
CA PHE A 91 -4.40 -3.75 21.18
C PHE A 91 -4.71 -2.46 21.94
N THR A 92 -3.70 -1.73 22.42
CA THR A 92 -3.88 -0.46 23.14
C THR A 92 -4.58 0.60 22.29
N LYS A 93 -4.26 0.71 20.99
CA LYS A 93 -4.95 1.66 20.10
C LYS A 93 -6.43 1.27 19.89
N LEU A 94 -6.74 -0.02 19.70
CA LEU A 94 -8.13 -0.50 19.61
C LEU A 94 -8.90 -0.32 20.93
N GLY A 95 -8.27 -0.59 22.07
CA GLY A 95 -8.85 -0.37 23.40
C GLY A 95 -9.23 1.10 23.62
N LYS A 96 -8.31 2.02 23.29
CA LYS A 96 -8.55 3.47 23.34
C LYS A 96 -9.74 3.89 22.47
N MET A 97 -9.85 3.40 21.22
CA MET A 97 -11.00 3.69 20.34
C MET A 97 -12.33 3.18 20.90
N LEU A 98 -12.32 2.09 21.67
CA LEU A 98 -13.49 1.50 22.31
C LEU A 98 -13.79 2.08 23.71
N GLY A 99 -12.99 3.04 24.20
CA GLY A 99 -13.12 3.59 25.55
C GLY A 99 -12.72 2.61 26.66
N ILE A 100 -12.00 1.54 26.33
CA ILE A 100 -11.43 0.58 27.29
C ILE A 100 -10.17 1.22 27.88
N GLN A 101 -10.18 1.46 29.20
CA GLN A 101 -9.02 1.93 29.94
C GLN A 101 -8.20 0.71 30.39
N ASP A 102 -7.02 0.54 29.80
CA ASP A 102 -5.99 -0.35 30.33
C ASP A 102 -5.14 0.43 31.34
N ASP A 103 -5.12 -0.01 32.61
CA ASP A 103 -4.26 0.57 33.67
C ASP A 103 -2.74 0.30 33.44
N ALA A 104 -2.38 -0.29 32.30
CA ALA A 104 -1.01 -0.62 31.93
C ALA A 104 -0.33 0.56 31.19
N ASN A 105 0.18 1.52 31.95
CA ASN A 105 1.09 2.53 31.43
C ASN A 105 2.38 1.88 30.89
N ASP A 106 2.54 1.84 29.56
CA ASP A 106 3.84 1.67 28.89
C ASP A 106 4.08 2.87 27.97
N ASP A 107 4.27 4.04 28.59
CA ASP A 107 4.59 5.29 27.91
C ASP A 107 6.01 5.25 27.36
N ASN A 108 6.16 4.72 26.14
CA ASN A 108 7.30 4.97 25.24
C ASN A 108 6.84 5.07 23.77
N ASP A 109 5.79 5.86 23.51
CA ASP A 109 5.51 6.38 22.18
C ASP A 109 6.33 7.67 21.96
N ASN A 110 7.58 7.51 21.51
CA ASN A 110 8.20 8.53 20.66
C ASN A 110 7.39 8.53 19.36
N ASP A 111 6.52 9.53 19.23
CA ASP A 111 5.64 9.71 18.09
C ASP A 111 6.46 10.22 16.89
N ASP A 112 6.95 9.27 16.07
CA ASP A 112 7.61 9.55 14.79
C ASP A 112 6.60 10.17 13.82
N ASN A 113 6.47 11.50 13.95
CA ASN A 113 5.70 12.37 13.08
C ASN A 113 6.36 12.48 11.70
N ASN A 114 6.32 11.38 10.94
CA ASN A 114 6.48 11.40 9.50
C ASN A 114 5.11 11.65 8.86
N ASP A 115 4.63 12.89 9.00
CA ASP A 115 3.55 13.42 8.18
C ASP A 115 3.96 13.28 6.70
N ILE A 116 3.34 12.33 6.01
CA ILE A 116 3.44 12.22 4.55
C ILE A 116 2.77 13.46 3.97
N GLN A 117 3.58 14.40 3.46
CA GLN A 117 3.06 15.56 2.74
C GLN A 117 2.48 15.11 1.38
N ASP A 118 1.17 14.84 1.37
CA ASP A 118 0.38 14.72 0.15
C ASP A 118 0.51 15.99 -0.69
N SER A 119 1.44 15.96 -1.65
CA SER A 119 1.75 17.07 -2.53
C SER A 119 0.71 17.21 -3.64
N ASN A 120 -0.51 17.59 -3.25
CA ASN A 120 -1.57 18.00 -4.15
C ASN A 120 -1.25 19.36 -4.79
N ASN A 121 -0.49 19.36 -5.88
CA ASN A 121 -0.28 20.53 -6.73
C ASN A 121 -1.18 20.48 -7.98
N GLU A 122 -2.48 20.75 -7.79
CA GLU A 122 -3.31 21.31 -8.86
C GLU A 122 -3.26 22.83 -8.82
N GLN A 123 -2.45 23.45 -9.68
CA GLN A 123 -2.77 24.79 -10.21
C GLN A 123 -2.51 24.85 -11.71
N LYS A 124 -3.59 25.03 -12.47
CA LYS A 124 -3.55 25.56 -13.84
C LYS A 124 -3.07 27.00 -13.79
N ASN A 125 -2.39 27.46 -14.85
CA ASN A 125 -2.85 28.57 -15.72
C ASN A 125 -1.73 29.01 -16.68
N ASP A 126 -1.98 28.77 -17.97
CA ASP A 126 -1.71 29.62 -19.13
C ASP A 126 -0.53 30.62 -19.12
N ASN A 127 0.39 30.52 -20.09
CA ASN A 127 0.24 31.33 -21.31
C ASN A 127 1.26 31.03 -22.43
N ASN A 128 0.75 31.16 -23.65
CA ASN A 128 1.36 31.01 -24.96
C ASN A 128 2.65 31.82 -25.20
N THR A 129 3.66 31.24 -25.86
CA THR A 129 4.59 31.99 -26.73
C THR A 129 5.03 31.12 -27.90
N VAL A 130 4.58 31.49 -29.11
CA VAL A 130 4.99 30.88 -30.38
C VAL A 130 6.30 31.51 -30.85
N TYR A 131 7.32 30.68 -31.11
CA TYR A 131 8.30 30.91 -32.16
C TYR A 131 8.62 29.60 -32.87
N ASN A 132 9.05 29.70 -34.13
CA ASN A 132 8.79 28.70 -35.16
C ASN A 132 10.07 28.20 -35.84
N VAL A 133 10.06 26.92 -36.26
CA VAL A 133 10.81 26.34 -37.40
C VAL A 133 12.35 26.23 -37.31
N HIS A 134 12.84 24.99 -37.23
CA HIS A 134 13.58 24.40 -38.36
C HIS A 134 13.32 22.89 -38.48
N ASN A 135 13.37 22.40 -39.72
CA ASN A 135 13.09 21.02 -40.10
C ASN A 135 14.33 20.11 -39.99
N ASP A 136 14.05 18.81 -40.01
CA ASP A 136 14.69 17.72 -40.80
C ASP A 136 14.67 16.45 -39.91
N CYS A 137 13.94 15.38 -40.22
CA CYS A 137 14.15 14.42 -41.34
C CYS A 137 15.54 13.77 -41.26
N ASP A 138 15.72 12.45 -41.15
CA ASP A 138 14.80 11.29 -41.09
C ASP A 138 15.37 10.29 -40.01
N ASP A 139 14.94 9.04 -39.78
CA ASP A 139 14.17 8.05 -40.54
C ASP A 139 13.53 6.98 -39.61
N LEU A 140 12.66 6.12 -40.14
CA LEU A 140 12.08 4.93 -39.49
C LEU A 140 12.53 3.64 -40.19
N PHE A 141 13.31 2.79 -39.51
CA PHE A 141 13.65 1.47 -40.05
C PHE A 141 12.73 0.38 -39.47
N ILE A 142 11.80 -0.10 -40.29
CA ILE A 142 10.99 -1.29 -40.04
C ILE A 142 11.57 -2.43 -40.90
N PRO A 143 12.07 -3.54 -40.33
CA PRO A 143 12.38 -4.73 -41.09
C PRO A 143 11.08 -5.37 -41.60
N SER A 144 10.97 -5.56 -42.92
CA SER A 144 9.88 -6.27 -43.56
C SER A 144 10.08 -7.79 -43.48
N ASP A 145 8.98 -8.53 -43.28
CA ASP A 145 8.94 -9.97 -43.49
C ASP A 145 9.02 -10.27 -45.00
N ASP A 146 9.99 -11.09 -45.41
CA ASP A 146 10.09 -11.62 -46.78
C ASP A 146 9.39 -12.99 -46.87
N ASP A 147 8.18 -13.01 -47.42
CA ASP A 147 7.58 -14.20 -48.03
C ASP A 147 8.09 -14.36 -49.47
N ASP A 148 8.63 -15.54 -49.83
CA ASP A 148 8.32 -16.29 -51.08
C ASP A 148 9.37 -17.40 -51.38
N GLN A 149 9.04 -18.66 -51.07
CA GLN A 149 8.91 -19.77 -52.05
C GLN A 149 8.55 -21.13 -51.42
#